data_AF-A0A6A5H8G9-F1
#
_entry.id   AF-A0A6A5H8G9-F1
#
_cell.length_a   1.000
_cell.length_b   1.000
_cell.length_c   1.000
_cell.angle_alpha   90.00
_cell.angle_beta   90.00
_cell.angle_gamma   90.00
#
_symmetry.space_group_name_H-M   'P 1'
#
loop_
_entity.id
_entity.type
_entity.pdbx_description
1 polymer ?
#
loop_
_entity_poly.entity_id
_entity_poly.type
_entity_poly.pdbx_seq_one_letter_code
_entity_poly.pdbx_strand_id
1 'polypeptide(L)'
;MSQLRATKCKTITSATTACVFTTGELMTTYRAQPIDGPTVKPNFIENYEKCRLMEGFKHFLIDEADLTRMKIIWAECKTAGEKDLKTFEYLGSVTKFLRDFKKKIYVRMFPSKNVSIKGSSTAMRVFTDEFLEIIPVVLKQQGSPIAANDARLNRYRNEWNSGFPNRYTTIDTDRFERVLEEFGIYKQLITLFQDMPHDISVKIGDMVRFFSPDMKIVTDSCHAADHIWTTLVMGVNWKKLSCPDKDSRIEKVKKLVIEMLDIPRSMAPGAVITWELISKMIDDVKEDCRWNYSGENKCPDYKLVGVPHDAQADIKIYIYVTSFFDLPTYVNFLPNRNPGAIPIWMFRFFCKLGWIQQFFSTEEHSKNRDMIVEAALFAVPNEHMVAARGFVNTILNLTQVARQSQSPKPRSTENRESSSGGRVIDGFEKMLANALKRRKEAEKQKNGGSK
;
A
#
# COMPACT_ATOMS: atom_id res chain seq x y z
N MET A 1 -21.30 35.88 19.52
CA MET A 1 -20.36 34.88 20.09
C MET A 1 -19.48 34.36 18.97
N SER A 2 -18.19 34.74 18.93
CA SER A 2 -17.24 34.18 17.97
C SER A 2 -16.97 32.72 18.34
N GLN A 3 -17.50 31.76 17.58
CA GLN A 3 -17.08 30.37 17.71
C GLN A 3 -15.57 30.32 17.42
N LEU A 4 -14.77 29.94 18.43
CA LEU A 4 -13.36 29.64 18.25
C LEU A 4 -13.23 28.61 17.13
N ARG A 5 -12.59 29.00 16.02
CA ARG A 5 -12.32 28.09 14.91
C ARG A 5 -11.29 27.06 15.39
N ALA A 6 -11.62 25.77 15.25
CA ALA A 6 -10.67 24.72 15.55
C ALA A 6 -9.44 24.87 14.65
N THR A 7 -8.25 24.81 15.25
CA THR A 7 -6.98 24.92 14.53
C THR A 7 -6.64 23.65 13.76
N LYS A 8 -7.19 22.50 14.15
CA LYS A 8 -7.00 21.19 13.50
C LYS A 8 -8.31 20.41 13.39
N CYS A 9 -8.36 19.48 12.44
CA CYS A 9 -9.46 18.50 12.35
C CYS A 9 -9.39 17.53 13.53
N LYS A 10 -10.54 17.00 13.99
CA LYS A 10 -10.54 15.87 14.94
C LYS A 10 -9.97 14.66 14.21
N THR A 11 -9.04 13.95 14.86
CA THR A 11 -8.42 12.74 14.31
C THR A 11 -8.83 11.52 15.15
N ILE A 12 -9.23 10.44 14.48
CA ILE A 12 -9.51 9.13 15.08
C ILE A 12 -8.56 8.12 14.47
N THR A 13 -7.81 7.42 15.32
CA THR A 13 -6.77 6.45 14.91
C THR A 13 -7.12 5.04 15.36
N SER A 14 -6.42 4.05 14.82
CA SER A 14 -6.53 2.65 15.25
C SER A 14 -6.14 2.44 16.71
N ALA A 15 -5.29 3.31 17.29
CA ALA A 15 -4.91 3.25 18.70
C ALA A 15 -6.08 3.56 19.66
N THR A 16 -7.07 4.31 19.18
CA THR A 16 -8.24 4.75 19.97
C THR A 16 -9.54 4.14 19.44
N THR A 17 -9.46 3.04 18.71
CA THR A 17 -10.61 2.45 18.01
C THR A 17 -10.57 0.94 18.11
N ALA A 18 -11.61 0.34 18.68
CA ALA A 18 -11.84 -1.09 18.58
C ALA A 18 -12.45 -1.41 17.21
N CYS A 19 -12.02 -2.49 16.56
CA CYS A 19 -12.52 -2.88 15.25
C CYS A 19 -12.99 -4.33 15.27
N VAL A 20 -14.21 -4.56 14.77
CA VAL A 20 -14.81 -5.89 14.60
C VAL A 20 -14.99 -6.15 13.10
N PHE A 21 -14.56 -7.31 12.62
CA PHE A 21 -14.66 -7.70 11.22
C PHE A 21 -14.77 -9.23 11.09
N THR A 22 -15.28 -9.70 9.96
CA THR A 22 -15.27 -11.13 9.61
C THR A 22 -13.90 -11.52 9.07
N THR A 23 -13.33 -12.61 9.57
CA THR A 23 -12.04 -13.15 9.11
C THR A 23 -12.05 -13.37 7.60
N GLY A 24 -11.06 -12.83 6.88
CA GLY A 24 -10.97 -12.89 5.42
C GLY A 24 -11.76 -11.81 4.68
N GLU A 25 -12.64 -11.05 5.37
CA GLU A 25 -13.51 -10.03 4.77
C GLU A 25 -13.33 -8.66 5.44
N LEU A 26 -12.11 -8.38 5.91
CA LEU A 26 -11.75 -7.15 6.63
C LEU A 26 -12.18 -5.88 5.87
N MET A 27 -11.94 -5.83 4.56
CA MET A 27 -12.22 -4.64 3.74
C MET A 27 -13.73 -4.34 3.62
N THR A 28 -14.59 -5.34 3.78
CA THR A 28 -16.02 -5.23 3.47
C THR A 28 -16.91 -5.25 4.69
N THR A 29 -16.45 -5.82 5.81
CA THR A 29 -17.29 -6.10 6.99
C THR A 29 -16.90 -5.34 8.26
N TYR A 30 -15.87 -4.49 8.20
CA TYR A 30 -15.35 -3.84 9.40
C TYR A 30 -16.35 -2.85 10.03
N ARG A 31 -16.41 -2.86 11.35
CA ARG A 31 -17.13 -1.91 12.21
C ARG A 31 -16.14 -1.36 13.22
N ALA A 32 -15.94 -0.06 13.17
CA ALA A 32 -14.94 0.63 13.96
C ALA A 32 -15.65 1.42 15.07
N GLN A 33 -15.39 1.09 16.33
CA GLN A 33 -15.92 1.73 17.53
C GLN A 33 -14.82 2.60 18.15
N PRO A 34 -14.81 3.92 17.91
CA PRO A 34 -13.91 4.83 18.60
C PRO A 34 -14.23 4.83 20.10
N ILE A 35 -13.22 5.09 20.95
CA ILE A 35 -13.41 5.28 22.40
C ILE A 35 -14.44 6.38 22.66
N ASP A 36 -14.31 7.50 21.94
CA ASP A 36 -15.16 8.68 22.07
C ASP A 36 -15.88 8.99 20.75
N GLY A 37 -16.91 8.20 20.43
CA GLY A 37 -17.76 8.46 19.27
C GLY A 37 -18.70 7.32 18.88
N PRO A 38 -19.52 7.55 17.84
CA PRO A 38 -20.40 6.52 17.29
C PRO A 38 -19.60 5.43 16.55
N THR A 39 -20.19 4.25 16.37
CA THR A 39 -19.63 3.23 15.46
C THR A 39 -19.60 3.78 14.04
N VAL A 40 -18.43 3.72 13.42
CA VAL A 40 -18.19 4.11 12.02
C VAL A 40 -17.98 2.87 11.16
N LYS A 41 -18.56 2.86 9.95
CA LYS A 41 -18.44 1.74 9.01
C LYS A 41 -18.55 2.20 7.54
N PRO A 42 -18.15 1.35 6.57
CA PRO A 42 -18.35 1.63 5.15
C PRO A 42 -19.81 1.83 4.77
N ASN A 43 -20.08 2.77 3.85
CA ASN A 43 -21.41 3.01 3.29
C ASN A 43 -22.02 1.79 2.56
N PHE A 44 -21.20 0.82 2.16
CA PHE A 44 -21.64 -0.37 1.44
C PHE A 44 -21.73 -1.64 2.30
N ILE A 45 -21.50 -1.57 3.62
CA ILE A 45 -21.31 -2.76 4.48
C ILE A 45 -22.46 -3.79 4.39
N GLU A 46 -23.69 -3.33 4.14
CA GLU A 46 -24.87 -4.21 4.03
C GLU A 46 -25.13 -4.72 2.60
N ASN A 47 -24.43 -4.21 1.58
CA ASN A 47 -24.76 -4.47 0.17
C ASN A 47 -23.54 -4.44 -0.78
N TYR A 48 -22.36 -4.83 -0.28
CA TYR A 48 -21.10 -4.72 -1.00
C TYR A 48 -21.13 -5.35 -2.41
N GLU A 49 -21.68 -6.57 -2.55
CA GLU A 49 -21.73 -7.29 -3.82
C GLU A 49 -22.47 -6.53 -4.93
N LYS A 50 -23.52 -5.78 -4.58
CA LYS A 50 -24.22 -4.95 -5.56
C LYS A 50 -23.50 -3.63 -5.77
N CYS A 51 -23.05 -2.97 -4.68
CA CYS A 51 -22.35 -1.70 -4.75
C CYS A 51 -21.08 -1.75 -5.59
N ARG A 52 -20.29 -2.83 -5.52
CA ARG A 52 -19.02 -2.97 -6.25
C ARG A 52 -19.18 -3.04 -7.78
N LEU A 53 -20.37 -3.40 -8.26
CA LEU A 53 -20.66 -3.51 -9.70
C LEU A 53 -21.25 -2.22 -10.26
N MET A 54 -21.55 -1.24 -9.41
CA MET A 54 -22.27 -0.03 -9.81
C MET A 54 -21.30 1.08 -10.18
N GLU A 55 -21.42 1.55 -11.42
CA GLU A 55 -20.64 2.66 -11.92
C GLU A 55 -20.90 3.94 -11.11
N GLY A 56 -19.82 4.63 -10.73
CA GLY A 56 -19.90 5.87 -9.96
C GLY A 56 -20.27 5.68 -8.48
N PHE A 57 -20.39 4.45 -7.98
CA PHE A 57 -20.49 4.21 -6.54
C PHE A 57 -19.16 4.52 -5.87
N LYS A 58 -19.20 5.29 -4.77
CA LYS A 58 -18.01 5.74 -4.06
C LYS A 58 -18.00 5.25 -2.62
N HIS A 59 -16.81 4.95 -2.12
CA HIS A 59 -16.60 4.61 -0.73
C HIS A 59 -16.57 5.87 0.13
N PHE A 60 -17.36 5.88 1.21
CA PHE A 60 -17.25 6.83 2.31
C PHE A 60 -17.72 6.20 3.61
N LEU A 61 -17.45 6.86 4.74
CA LEU A 61 -17.82 6.35 6.05
C LEU A 61 -19.16 6.93 6.55
N ILE A 62 -19.96 6.04 7.13
CA ILE A 62 -21.25 6.36 7.76
C ILE A 62 -21.22 5.95 9.23
N ASP A 63 -22.00 6.63 10.05
CA ASP A 63 -22.19 6.30 11.47
C ASP A 63 -23.60 5.75 11.76
N GLU A 64 -23.91 5.50 13.02
CA GLU A 64 -25.20 4.93 13.45
C GLU A 64 -26.38 5.86 13.16
N ALA A 65 -26.17 7.18 13.22
CA ALA A 65 -27.23 8.14 12.93
C ALA A 65 -27.58 8.10 11.43
N ASP A 66 -26.58 7.98 10.57
CA ASP A 66 -26.78 7.83 9.13
C ASP A 66 -27.53 6.55 8.78
N LEU A 67 -27.16 5.43 9.41
CA LEU A 67 -27.87 4.18 9.23
C LEU A 67 -29.31 4.25 9.71
N THR A 68 -29.58 4.97 10.79
CA THR A 68 -30.94 5.16 11.28
C THR A 68 -31.80 5.89 10.24
N ARG A 69 -31.25 6.91 9.57
CA ARG A 69 -31.93 7.60 8.45
C ARG A 69 -32.19 6.64 7.29
N MET A 70 -31.19 5.84 6.92
CA MET A 70 -31.34 4.87 5.82
C MET A 70 -32.37 3.79 6.14
N LYS A 71 -32.44 3.32 7.39
CA LYS A 71 -33.46 2.36 7.84
C LYS A 71 -34.87 2.91 7.67
N ILE A 72 -35.09 4.19 7.93
CA ILE A 72 -36.39 4.86 7.71
C ILE A 72 -36.72 4.85 6.21
N ILE A 73 -35.78 5.27 5.35
CA ILE A 73 -35.97 5.26 3.89
C ILE A 73 -36.26 3.85 3.37
N TRP A 74 -35.50 2.85 3.85
CA TRP A 74 -35.67 1.47 3.43
C TRP A 74 -36.98 0.85 3.92
N ALA A 75 -37.55 1.32 5.03
CA ALA A 75 -38.84 0.85 5.53
C ALA A 75 -40.01 1.23 4.61
N GLU A 76 -39.84 2.27 3.77
CA GLU A 76 -40.83 2.69 2.77
C GLU A 76 -40.76 1.86 1.48
N CYS A 77 -39.69 1.07 1.29
CA CYS A 77 -39.50 0.25 0.10
C CYS A 77 -40.32 -1.05 0.21
N LYS A 78 -41.13 -1.33 -0.82
CA LYS A 78 -41.97 -2.53 -0.91
C LYS A 78 -41.22 -3.73 -1.49
N THR A 79 -40.17 -3.47 -2.27
CA THR A 79 -39.38 -4.54 -2.93
C THR A 79 -37.89 -4.40 -2.66
N ALA A 80 -37.15 -5.51 -2.83
CA ALA A 80 -35.69 -5.50 -2.74
C ALA A 80 -35.05 -4.58 -3.78
N GLY A 81 -35.62 -4.51 -5.00
CA GLY A 81 -35.14 -3.63 -6.06
C GLY A 81 -35.32 -2.15 -5.73
N GLU A 82 -36.45 -1.76 -5.11
CA GLU A 82 -36.65 -0.40 -4.61
C GLU A 82 -35.64 -0.04 -3.51
N LYS A 83 -35.36 -0.98 -2.59
CA LYS A 83 -34.34 -0.79 -1.56
C LYS A 83 -32.95 -0.58 -2.15
N ASP A 84 -32.59 -1.34 -3.19
CA ASP A 84 -31.33 -1.18 -3.90
C ASP A 84 -31.25 0.20 -4.59
N LEU A 85 -32.29 0.61 -5.31
CA LEU A 85 -32.37 1.94 -5.94
C LEU A 85 -32.19 3.06 -4.92
N LYS A 86 -32.88 2.99 -3.77
CA LYS A 86 -32.71 3.96 -2.67
C LYS A 86 -31.32 3.91 -2.05
N THR A 87 -30.71 2.74 -1.95
CA THR A 87 -29.32 2.60 -1.51
C THR A 87 -28.38 3.35 -2.45
N PHE A 88 -28.53 3.22 -3.76
CA PHE A 88 -27.69 3.93 -4.73
C PHE A 88 -27.98 5.43 -4.81
N GLU A 89 -29.23 5.81 -4.63
CA GLU A 89 -29.67 7.20 -4.61
C GLU A 89 -29.00 7.97 -3.47
N TYR A 90 -28.97 7.39 -2.26
CA TYR A 90 -28.49 8.05 -1.06
C TYR A 90 -27.04 7.69 -0.70
N LEU A 91 -26.68 6.41 -0.71
CA LEU A 91 -25.35 5.92 -0.31
C LEU A 91 -24.38 5.79 -1.49
N GLY A 92 -24.76 6.23 -2.71
CA GLY A 92 -23.87 6.16 -3.88
C GLY A 92 -22.63 7.05 -3.79
N SER A 93 -22.70 8.17 -3.06
CA SER A 93 -21.53 9.00 -2.75
C SER A 93 -21.83 9.94 -1.58
N VAL A 94 -20.80 10.58 -1.02
CA VAL A 94 -20.99 11.56 0.06
C VAL A 94 -21.78 12.77 -0.44
N THR A 95 -21.57 13.21 -1.69
CA THR A 95 -22.35 14.30 -2.30
C THR A 95 -23.84 13.95 -2.38
N LYS A 96 -24.17 12.72 -2.80
CA LYS A 96 -25.55 12.25 -2.88
C LYS A 96 -26.22 12.20 -1.52
N PHE A 97 -25.53 11.61 -0.53
CA PHE A 97 -26.06 11.49 0.83
C PHE A 97 -26.33 12.84 1.47
N LEU A 98 -25.41 13.79 1.29
CA LEU A 98 -25.47 15.12 1.91
C LEU A 98 -26.28 16.14 1.12
N ARG A 99 -26.93 15.70 0.04
CA ARG A 99 -27.97 16.49 -0.63
C ARG A 99 -29.13 16.78 0.32
N ASP A 100 -29.54 15.75 1.07
CA ASP A 100 -30.75 15.76 1.89
C ASP A 100 -30.44 15.73 3.40
N PHE A 101 -29.19 15.42 3.77
CA PHE A 101 -28.77 15.28 5.16
C PHE A 101 -27.58 16.16 5.54
N LYS A 102 -27.60 16.67 6.78
CA LYS A 102 -26.44 17.29 7.44
C LYS A 102 -25.84 16.31 8.45
N LYS A 103 -24.53 16.12 8.42
CA LYS A 103 -23.77 15.31 9.38
C LYS A 103 -22.33 15.79 9.45
N LYS A 104 -21.60 15.29 10.44
CA LYS A 104 -20.15 15.35 10.47
C LYS A 104 -19.57 14.48 9.36
N ILE A 105 -18.61 15.01 8.60
CA ILE A 105 -18.01 14.29 7.47
C ILE A 105 -16.76 13.56 7.96
N TYR A 106 -16.63 12.30 7.58
CA TYR A 106 -15.43 11.50 7.85
C TYR A 106 -14.61 11.44 6.56
N VAL A 107 -13.33 11.78 6.64
CA VAL A 107 -12.36 11.69 5.56
C VAL A 107 -11.35 10.63 5.93
N ARG A 108 -11.07 9.71 5.02
CA ARG A 108 -10.18 8.59 5.32
C ARG A 108 -8.74 9.04 5.21
N MET A 109 -7.95 8.62 6.18
CA MET A 109 -6.51 8.79 6.16
C MET A 109 -5.81 7.45 6.39
N PHE A 110 -4.63 7.28 5.83
CA PHE A 110 -3.82 6.09 6.04
C PHE A 110 -2.34 6.47 6.16
N PRO A 111 -1.56 5.70 6.92
CA PRO A 111 -0.13 5.91 7.00
C PRO A 111 0.50 5.51 5.66
N SER A 112 1.39 6.36 5.13
CA SER A 112 2.21 6.00 3.99
C SER A 112 3.64 6.45 4.20
N LYS A 113 4.58 5.63 3.74
CA LYS A 113 6.02 5.86 3.87
C LYS A 113 6.65 6.00 2.50
N ASN A 114 7.50 7.00 2.34
CA ASN A 114 8.28 7.12 1.11
C ASN A 114 9.47 6.16 1.13
N VAL A 115 9.28 4.96 0.60
CA VAL A 115 10.32 3.92 0.57
C VAL A 115 11.51 4.24 -0.33
N SER A 116 11.42 5.26 -1.21
CA SER A 116 12.58 5.71 -1.99
C SER A 116 13.58 6.54 -1.17
N ILE A 117 13.18 7.00 0.03
CA ILE A 117 14.00 7.80 0.92
C ILE A 117 14.29 7.01 2.19
N LYS A 118 15.56 6.64 2.38
CA LYS A 118 16.03 5.93 3.58
C LYS A 118 15.70 6.73 4.84
N GLY A 119 15.14 6.07 5.85
CA GLY A 119 14.75 6.71 7.11
C GLY A 119 13.59 7.69 7.01
N SER A 120 12.82 7.69 5.92
CA SER A 120 11.63 8.54 5.82
C SER A 120 10.63 8.26 6.94
N SER A 121 10.07 9.33 7.50
CA SER A 121 8.99 9.23 8.47
C SER A 121 7.69 8.87 7.76
N THR A 122 6.89 8.03 8.41
CA THR A 122 5.51 7.75 7.98
C THR A 122 4.68 9.03 8.10
N ALA A 123 4.00 9.42 7.02
CA ALA A 123 3.06 10.52 7.02
C ALA A 123 1.63 9.99 6.89
N MET A 124 0.68 10.59 7.60
CA MET A 124 -0.74 10.33 7.38
C MET A 124 -1.19 11.05 6.11
N ARG A 125 -1.89 10.33 5.24
CA ARG A 125 -2.29 10.84 3.92
C ARG A 125 -3.76 10.62 3.66
N VAL A 126 -4.34 11.53 2.88
CA VAL A 126 -5.74 11.50 2.44
C VAL A 126 -5.81 11.47 0.92
N PHE A 127 -6.83 10.82 0.37
CA PHE A 127 -7.08 10.84 -1.08
C PHE A 127 -7.52 12.24 -1.52
N THR A 128 -6.93 12.75 -2.59
CA THR A 128 -7.33 14.04 -3.16
C THR A 128 -8.75 14.02 -3.71
N ASP A 129 -9.21 12.89 -4.24
CA ASP A 129 -10.55 12.76 -4.82
C ASP A 129 -11.65 12.81 -3.77
N GLU A 130 -11.43 12.23 -2.58
CA GLU A 130 -12.35 12.42 -1.45
C GLU A 130 -12.43 13.89 -1.07
N PHE A 131 -11.27 14.54 -1.03
CA PHE A 131 -11.21 15.93 -0.64
C PHE A 131 -11.90 16.86 -1.64
N LEU A 132 -11.66 16.68 -2.94
CA LEU A 132 -12.33 17.43 -3.99
C LEU A 132 -13.84 17.23 -4.00
N GLU A 133 -14.33 16.07 -3.57
CA GLU A 133 -15.76 15.81 -3.41
C GLU A 133 -16.35 16.50 -2.17
N ILE A 134 -15.66 16.50 -1.03
CA ILE A 134 -16.24 17.06 0.21
C ILE A 134 -16.24 18.59 0.23
N ILE A 135 -15.32 19.29 -0.46
CA ILE A 135 -15.21 20.77 -0.39
C ILE A 135 -16.55 21.45 -0.68
N PRO A 136 -17.22 21.22 -1.83
CA PRO A 136 -18.50 21.88 -2.11
C PRO A 136 -19.60 21.50 -1.11
N VAL A 137 -19.55 20.27 -0.62
CA VAL A 137 -20.57 19.72 0.28
C VAL A 137 -20.48 20.35 1.67
N VAL A 138 -19.27 20.45 2.23
CA VAL A 138 -19.02 21.09 3.53
C VAL A 138 -19.38 22.58 3.46
N LEU A 139 -18.95 23.26 2.39
CA LEU A 139 -19.24 24.68 2.18
C LEU A 139 -20.75 24.96 2.07
N LYS A 140 -21.51 24.08 1.40
CA LYS A 140 -22.98 24.14 1.39
C LYS A 140 -23.57 23.97 2.78
N GLN A 141 -23.08 23.02 3.59
CA GLN A 141 -23.55 22.82 4.96
C GLN A 141 -23.27 24.03 5.87
N GLN A 142 -22.17 24.75 5.61
CA GLN A 142 -21.78 25.99 6.29
C GLN A 142 -22.60 27.23 5.87
N GLY A 143 -23.46 27.11 4.86
CA GLY A 143 -24.21 28.25 4.32
C GLY A 143 -23.37 29.15 3.38
N SER A 144 -22.21 28.67 2.92
CA SER A 144 -21.32 29.39 2.00
C SER A 144 -21.05 28.55 0.74
N PRO A 145 -22.07 28.18 -0.04
CA PRO A 145 -21.91 27.30 -1.19
C PRO A 145 -20.94 27.91 -2.22
N ILE A 146 -20.19 27.02 -2.88
CA ILE A 146 -19.20 27.40 -3.88
C ILE A 146 -19.74 27.14 -5.29
N ALA A 147 -19.36 27.98 -6.25
CA ALA A 147 -19.72 27.77 -7.65
C ALA A 147 -18.96 26.55 -8.22
N ALA A 148 -19.61 25.81 -9.14
CA ALA A 148 -19.03 24.62 -9.75
C ALA A 148 -17.72 24.90 -10.52
N ASN A 149 -17.59 26.13 -11.03
CA ASN A 149 -16.46 26.65 -11.80
C ASN A 149 -15.47 27.49 -10.96
N ASP A 150 -15.50 27.40 -9.62
CA ASP A 150 -14.55 28.12 -8.76
C ASP A 150 -13.09 27.81 -9.18
N ALA A 151 -12.33 28.89 -9.37
CA ALA A 151 -10.98 28.81 -9.91
C ALA A 151 -10.01 28.03 -9.00
N ARG A 152 -10.17 28.11 -7.67
CA ARG A 152 -9.35 27.35 -6.72
C ARG A 152 -9.65 25.87 -6.82
N LEU A 153 -10.94 25.50 -6.91
CA LEU A 153 -11.36 24.11 -7.04
C LEU A 153 -10.86 23.50 -8.36
N ASN A 154 -10.98 24.24 -9.46
CA ASN A 154 -10.46 23.81 -10.76
C ASN A 154 -8.93 23.71 -10.79
N ARG A 155 -8.21 24.63 -10.13
CA ARG A 155 -6.76 24.53 -9.94
C ARG A 155 -6.38 23.21 -9.28
N TYR A 156 -7.04 22.84 -8.17
CA TYR A 156 -6.76 21.59 -7.47
C TYR A 156 -7.16 20.34 -8.25
N ARG A 157 -8.28 20.37 -8.99
CA ARG A 157 -8.64 19.28 -9.92
C ARG A 157 -7.55 19.03 -10.96
N ASN A 158 -6.98 20.09 -11.51
CA ASN A 158 -5.91 19.98 -12.51
C ASN A 158 -4.58 19.55 -11.87
N GLU A 159 -4.22 20.13 -10.72
CA GLU A 159 -2.98 19.81 -9.99
C GLU A 159 -2.93 18.36 -9.53
N TRP A 160 -4.06 17.82 -9.06
CA TRP A 160 -4.11 16.48 -8.46
C TRP A 160 -4.57 15.39 -9.40
N ASN A 161 -4.95 15.73 -10.64
CA ASN A 161 -5.24 14.75 -11.66
C ASN A 161 -4.00 13.88 -11.87
N SER A 162 -4.12 12.59 -11.56
CA SER A 162 -3.00 11.68 -11.67
C SER A 162 -2.61 11.45 -13.13
N GLY A 163 -3.50 11.70 -14.10
CA GLY A 163 -3.32 11.38 -15.52
C GLY A 163 -3.28 9.89 -15.83
N PHE A 164 -3.34 9.02 -14.82
CA PHE A 164 -3.17 7.58 -14.93
C PHE A 164 -4.31 6.84 -14.22
N PRO A 165 -5.11 6.03 -14.94
CA PRO A 165 -6.33 5.42 -14.39
C PRO A 165 -6.09 4.39 -13.26
N ASN A 166 -4.84 3.95 -13.10
CA ASN A 166 -4.41 2.99 -12.08
C ASN A 166 -3.63 3.63 -10.92
N ARG A 167 -3.60 4.97 -10.86
CA ARG A 167 -2.84 5.72 -9.86
C ARG A 167 -3.73 6.77 -9.21
N TYR A 168 -3.64 6.86 -7.90
CA TYR A 168 -4.35 7.86 -7.11
C TYR A 168 -3.36 8.82 -6.47
N THR A 169 -3.73 10.11 -6.50
CA THR A 169 -3.00 11.17 -5.83
C THR A 169 -3.48 11.29 -4.39
N THR A 170 -2.54 11.56 -3.50
CA THR A 170 -2.82 11.79 -2.08
C THR A 170 -1.99 12.95 -1.59
N ILE A 171 -2.42 13.58 -0.49
CA ILE A 171 -1.71 14.66 0.18
C ILE A 171 -1.55 14.32 1.66
N ASP A 172 -0.53 14.87 2.31
CA ASP A 172 -0.40 14.77 3.76
C ASP A 172 -1.50 15.58 4.46
N THR A 173 -1.75 15.25 5.73
CA THR A 173 -2.78 15.90 6.54
C THR A 173 -2.52 17.39 6.76
N ASP A 174 -1.26 17.83 6.77
CA ASP A 174 -0.93 19.25 6.95
C ASP A 174 -1.30 20.06 5.69
N ARG A 175 -1.01 19.53 4.50
CA ARG A 175 -1.44 20.12 3.23
C ARG A 175 -2.96 20.11 3.13
N PHE A 176 -3.62 19.03 3.53
CA PHE A 176 -5.07 18.95 3.59
C PHE A 176 -5.67 20.08 4.46
N GLU A 177 -5.15 20.28 5.66
CA GLU A 177 -5.63 21.34 6.56
C GLU A 177 -5.39 22.74 6.00
N ARG A 178 -4.25 23.00 5.36
CA ARG A 178 -3.98 24.28 4.69
C ARG A 178 -4.98 24.56 3.57
N VAL A 179 -5.34 23.54 2.79
CA VAL A 179 -6.35 23.74 1.73
C VAL A 179 -7.73 23.99 2.33
N LEU A 180 -8.10 23.34 3.44
CA LEU A 180 -9.35 23.67 4.14
C LEU A 180 -9.40 25.15 4.56
N GLU A 181 -8.29 25.70 5.05
CA GLU A 181 -8.17 27.12 5.39
C GLU A 181 -8.32 28.02 4.16
N GLU A 182 -7.71 27.67 3.03
CA GLU A 182 -7.85 28.41 1.76
C GLU A 182 -9.32 28.52 1.30
N PHE A 183 -10.15 27.53 1.60
CA PHE A 183 -11.59 27.55 1.31
C PHE A 183 -12.46 28.14 2.44
N GLY A 184 -11.88 28.47 3.60
CA GLY A 184 -12.64 28.94 4.76
C GLY A 184 -13.52 27.85 5.38
N ILE A 185 -13.12 26.59 5.27
CA ILE A 185 -13.85 25.45 5.83
C ILE A 185 -13.60 25.34 7.34
N TYR A 186 -14.69 25.17 8.09
CA TYR A 186 -14.72 24.89 9.51
C TYR A 186 -14.28 23.46 9.79
N LYS A 187 -13.03 23.30 10.26
CA LYS A 187 -12.38 22.00 10.52
C LYS A 187 -13.18 21.09 11.46
N GLN A 188 -14.01 21.64 12.36
CA GLN A 188 -14.87 20.86 13.25
C GLN A 188 -15.96 20.04 12.54
N LEU A 189 -16.30 20.38 11.29
CA LEU A 189 -17.25 19.62 10.47
C LEU A 189 -16.64 18.36 9.86
N ILE A 190 -15.31 18.24 9.92
CA ILE A 190 -14.54 17.14 9.33
C ILE A 190 -13.86 16.34 10.45
N THR A 191 -13.90 15.02 10.33
CA THR A 191 -13.10 14.08 11.15
C THR A 191 -12.19 13.32 10.23
N LEU A 192 -10.88 13.36 10.50
CA LEU A 192 -9.92 12.47 9.87
C LEU A 192 -10.00 11.10 10.55
N PHE A 193 -10.30 10.06 9.77
CA PHE A 193 -10.53 8.72 10.28
C PHE A 193 -9.52 7.75 9.65
N GLN A 194 -8.77 7.03 10.47
CA GLN A 194 -7.79 6.07 9.96
C GLN A 194 -8.48 4.91 9.23
N ASP A 195 -8.02 4.57 8.03
CA ASP A 195 -8.52 3.45 7.25
C ASP A 195 -8.17 2.13 7.97
N MET A 196 -9.19 1.49 8.54
CA MET A 196 -9.02 0.33 9.42
C MET A 196 -8.46 -0.90 8.68
N PRO A 197 -8.94 -1.25 7.47
CA PRO A 197 -8.31 -2.30 6.67
C PRO A 197 -6.80 -2.14 6.52
N HIS A 198 -6.31 -0.93 6.22
CA HIS A 198 -4.87 -0.69 6.10
C HIS A 198 -4.12 -1.06 7.39
N ASP A 199 -4.53 -0.51 8.53
CA ASP A 199 -3.81 -0.69 9.81
C ASP A 199 -3.86 -2.14 10.31
N ILE A 200 -5.02 -2.79 10.19
CA ILE A 200 -5.20 -4.17 10.65
C ILE A 200 -4.38 -5.13 9.80
N SER A 201 -4.35 -4.96 8.47
CA SER A 201 -3.50 -5.78 7.60
C SER A 201 -2.02 -5.72 8.01
N VAL A 202 -1.51 -4.56 8.39
CA VAL A 202 -0.13 -4.40 8.90
C VAL A 202 0.07 -5.21 10.19
N LYS A 203 -0.87 -5.13 11.13
CA LYS A 203 -0.77 -5.80 12.44
C LYS A 203 -0.81 -7.32 12.36
N ILE A 204 -1.63 -7.88 11.48
CA ILE A 204 -1.72 -9.34 11.27
C ILE A 204 -0.63 -9.85 10.30
N GLY A 205 0.07 -8.94 9.62
CA GLY A 205 1.06 -9.24 8.59
C GLY A 205 0.48 -9.83 7.32
N ASP A 206 -0.73 -9.41 6.96
CA ASP A 206 -1.33 -9.67 5.66
C ASP A 206 -0.92 -8.58 4.66
N MET A 207 -1.16 -8.84 3.38
CA MET A 207 -0.97 -7.86 2.32
C MET A 207 -1.90 -6.67 2.52
N VAL A 208 -1.29 -5.49 2.67
CA VAL A 208 -2.02 -4.23 2.90
C VAL A 208 -2.74 -3.82 1.64
N ARG A 209 -4.07 -3.91 1.72
CA ARG A 209 -5.02 -3.57 0.67
C ARG A 209 -6.17 -2.80 1.28
N PHE A 210 -6.65 -1.80 0.57
CA PHE A 210 -7.77 -0.97 1.01
C PHE A 210 -8.48 -0.40 -0.22
N PHE A 211 -9.66 0.20 -0.01
CA PHE A 211 -10.44 0.76 -1.11
C PHE A 211 -10.01 2.19 -1.43
N SER A 212 -9.84 2.51 -2.71
CA SER A 212 -9.83 3.88 -3.19
C SER A 212 -11.23 4.51 -3.10
N PRO A 213 -11.36 5.82 -3.36
CA PRO A 213 -12.67 6.49 -3.28
C PRO A 213 -13.70 5.95 -4.28
N ASP A 214 -13.25 5.43 -5.42
CA ASP A 214 -14.05 4.79 -6.47
C ASP A 214 -14.11 3.25 -6.34
N MET A 215 -13.95 2.72 -5.11
CA MET A 215 -14.13 1.30 -4.80
C MET A 215 -13.12 0.32 -5.42
N LYS A 216 -12.03 0.80 -6.03
CA LYS A 216 -10.96 -0.09 -6.49
C LYS A 216 -10.08 -0.52 -5.32
N ILE A 217 -9.58 -1.74 -5.38
CA ILE A 217 -8.60 -2.23 -4.41
C ILE A 217 -7.25 -1.63 -4.77
N VAL A 218 -6.62 -0.97 -3.80
CA VAL A 218 -5.38 -0.25 -3.99
C VAL A 218 -4.38 -0.53 -2.85
N THR A 219 -3.12 -0.17 -3.09
CA THR A 219 -2.03 -0.28 -2.14
C THR A 219 -1.00 0.83 -2.37
N ASP A 220 -0.25 1.22 -1.34
CA ASP A 220 0.77 2.26 -1.48
C ASP A 220 2.08 1.70 -2.07
N SER A 221 3.04 2.58 -2.38
CA SER A 221 4.31 2.15 -2.99
C SER A 221 5.13 1.19 -2.12
N CYS A 222 5.08 1.36 -0.79
CA CYS A 222 5.77 0.51 0.15
C CYS A 222 5.26 -0.93 0.08
N HIS A 223 3.94 -1.09 0.17
CA HIS A 223 3.30 -2.40 0.17
C HIS A 223 3.20 -3.02 -1.23
N ALA A 224 3.16 -2.21 -2.30
CA ALA A 224 3.31 -2.70 -3.67
C ALA A 224 4.69 -3.35 -3.88
N ALA A 225 5.77 -2.67 -3.46
CA ALA A 225 7.13 -3.21 -3.53
C ALA A 225 7.25 -4.51 -2.72
N ASP A 226 6.64 -4.54 -1.53
CA ASP A 226 6.60 -5.74 -0.72
C ASP A 226 5.83 -6.89 -1.38
N HIS A 227 4.69 -6.62 -2.00
CA HIS A 227 3.91 -7.64 -2.69
C HIS A 227 4.69 -8.27 -3.84
N ILE A 228 5.36 -7.44 -4.67
CA ILE A 228 6.25 -7.90 -5.74
C ILE A 228 7.35 -8.79 -5.15
N TRP A 229 8.04 -8.31 -4.11
CA TRP A 229 9.15 -9.02 -3.46
C TRP A 229 8.72 -10.37 -2.86
N THR A 230 7.69 -10.36 -2.04
CA THR A 230 7.19 -11.54 -1.34
C THR A 230 6.62 -12.60 -2.29
N THR A 231 6.20 -12.19 -3.49
CA THR A 231 5.58 -13.11 -4.45
C THR A 231 6.55 -13.65 -5.49
N LEU A 232 7.55 -12.86 -5.91
CA LEU A 232 8.50 -13.25 -6.95
C LEU A 232 9.88 -13.65 -6.42
N VAL A 233 10.28 -13.17 -5.24
CA VAL A 233 11.64 -13.38 -4.71
C VAL A 233 11.67 -14.36 -3.55
N MET A 234 10.76 -14.19 -2.59
CA MET A 234 10.69 -15.07 -1.42
C MET A 234 10.19 -16.47 -1.82
N GLY A 235 10.70 -17.50 -1.16
CA GLY A 235 10.42 -18.90 -1.51
C GLY A 235 11.26 -19.47 -2.66
N VAL A 236 12.21 -18.69 -3.19
CA VAL A 236 13.16 -19.12 -4.21
C VAL A 236 14.57 -19.16 -3.60
N ASN A 237 15.32 -20.23 -3.90
CA ASN A 237 16.74 -20.32 -3.51
C ASN A 237 17.62 -19.81 -4.66
N TRP A 238 17.99 -18.52 -4.59
CA TRP A 238 18.73 -17.84 -5.65
C TRP A 238 20.19 -18.29 -5.77
N LYS A 239 20.74 -19.00 -4.78
CA LYS A 239 22.08 -19.61 -4.87
C LYS A 239 22.05 -20.91 -5.66
N LYS A 240 21.13 -21.82 -5.35
CA LYS A 240 21.02 -23.15 -5.98
C LYS A 240 20.56 -23.14 -7.43
N LEU A 241 19.88 -22.08 -7.87
CA LEU A 241 19.41 -21.98 -9.24
C LEU A 241 20.55 -21.73 -10.25
N SER A 242 21.67 -21.12 -9.82
CA SER A 242 22.83 -20.77 -10.66
C SER A 242 23.55 -22.02 -11.18
N CYS A 243 23.14 -22.53 -12.34
CA CYS A 243 23.89 -23.52 -13.14
C CYS A 243 24.26 -22.87 -14.49
N PRO A 244 25.35 -23.28 -15.15
CA PRO A 244 25.87 -22.60 -16.35
C PRO A 244 24.85 -22.41 -17.51
N ASP A 245 23.93 -23.37 -17.72
CA ASP A 245 22.84 -23.26 -18.73
C ASP A 245 21.54 -22.62 -18.20
N LYS A 246 21.52 -22.23 -16.91
CA LYS A 246 20.39 -21.61 -16.20
C LYS A 246 20.66 -20.13 -15.84
N ASP A 247 21.91 -19.68 -15.89
CA ASP A 247 22.29 -18.32 -15.50
C ASP A 247 21.57 -17.24 -16.33
N SER A 248 21.44 -17.40 -17.65
CA SER A 248 20.72 -16.43 -18.49
C SER A 248 19.24 -16.31 -18.15
N ARG A 249 18.61 -17.40 -17.71
CA ARG A 249 17.19 -17.44 -17.31
C ARG A 249 16.97 -16.80 -15.94
N ILE A 250 17.86 -17.04 -14.98
CA ILE A 250 17.78 -16.45 -13.65
C ILE A 250 18.03 -14.95 -13.71
N GLU A 251 19.04 -14.52 -14.48
CA GLU A 251 19.30 -13.10 -14.70
C GLU A 251 18.14 -12.43 -15.42
N LYS A 252 17.44 -13.13 -16.34
CA LYS A 252 16.17 -12.63 -16.90
C LYS A 252 15.12 -12.40 -15.80
N VAL A 253 14.90 -13.35 -14.89
CA VAL A 253 13.91 -13.19 -13.80
C VAL A 253 14.31 -12.05 -12.88
N LYS A 254 15.58 -12.00 -12.45
CA LYS A 254 16.09 -10.91 -11.60
C LYS A 254 15.85 -9.56 -12.25
N LYS A 255 16.21 -9.42 -13.54
CA LYS A 255 15.99 -8.20 -14.30
C LYS A 255 14.51 -7.80 -14.33
N LEU A 256 13.60 -8.74 -14.61
CA LEU A 256 12.16 -8.45 -14.61
C LEU A 256 11.67 -7.99 -13.23
N VAL A 257 12.11 -8.65 -12.16
CA VAL A 257 11.79 -8.24 -10.78
C VAL A 257 12.32 -6.83 -10.49
N ILE A 258 13.56 -6.52 -10.89
CA ILE A 258 14.14 -5.18 -10.72
C ILE A 258 13.34 -4.12 -11.49
N GLU A 259 13.02 -4.38 -12.75
CA GLU A 259 12.18 -3.49 -13.58
C GLU A 259 10.79 -3.27 -12.95
N MET A 260 10.19 -4.31 -12.35
CA MET A 260 8.93 -4.17 -11.62
C MET A 260 9.09 -3.35 -10.33
N LEU A 261 10.18 -3.54 -9.58
CA LEU A 261 10.45 -2.77 -8.35
C LEU A 261 10.72 -1.29 -8.63
N ASP A 262 11.16 -0.94 -9.84
CA ASP A 262 11.33 0.45 -10.24
C ASP A 262 10.01 1.22 -10.33
N ILE A 263 8.88 0.53 -10.47
CA ILE A 263 7.54 1.12 -10.47
C ILE A 263 7.21 1.75 -9.11
N PRO A 264 7.07 0.99 -8.01
CA PRO A 264 6.80 1.59 -6.71
C PRO A 264 7.91 2.55 -6.27
N ARG A 265 9.16 2.32 -6.68
CA ARG A 265 10.28 3.23 -6.37
C ARG A 265 10.15 4.60 -7.04
N SER A 266 9.59 4.66 -8.25
CA SER A 266 9.43 5.90 -9.04
C SER A 266 8.10 6.62 -8.77
N MET A 267 7.21 6.03 -7.98
CA MET A 267 5.98 6.66 -7.56
C MET A 267 6.23 7.92 -6.73
N ALA A 268 5.43 8.95 -6.97
CA ALA A 268 5.45 10.15 -6.15
C ALA A 268 5.17 9.81 -4.67
N PRO A 269 5.73 10.56 -3.70
CA PRO A 269 5.52 10.29 -2.28
C PRO A 269 4.05 10.16 -1.93
N GLY A 270 3.66 9.01 -1.40
CA GLY A 270 2.28 8.71 -1.00
C GLY A 270 1.30 8.41 -2.13
N ALA A 271 1.75 8.35 -3.38
CA ALA A 271 0.91 7.84 -4.46
C ALA A 271 0.49 6.41 -4.16
N VAL A 272 -0.70 6.06 -4.64
CA VAL A 272 -1.31 4.75 -4.44
C VAL A 272 -1.60 4.14 -5.81
N ILE A 273 -1.42 2.82 -5.95
CA ILE A 273 -1.57 2.07 -7.19
C ILE A 273 -2.64 0.98 -7.05
N THR A 274 -3.33 0.66 -8.15
CA THR A 274 -4.31 -0.42 -8.14
C THR A 274 -3.66 -1.78 -7.93
N TRP A 275 -4.30 -2.59 -7.08
CA TRP A 275 -3.88 -3.95 -6.80
C TRP A 275 -3.90 -4.82 -8.06
N GLU A 276 -4.94 -4.65 -8.89
CA GLU A 276 -5.11 -5.36 -10.16
C GLU A 276 -3.89 -5.18 -11.08
N LEU A 277 -3.35 -3.96 -11.20
CA LEU A 277 -2.18 -3.70 -12.03
C LEU A 277 -0.96 -4.47 -11.51
N ILE A 278 -0.68 -4.41 -10.21
CA ILE A 278 0.46 -5.11 -9.62
C ILE A 278 0.31 -6.63 -9.74
N SER A 279 -0.87 -7.19 -9.42
CA SER A 279 -1.12 -8.63 -9.51
C SER A 279 -0.97 -9.14 -10.94
N LYS A 280 -1.55 -8.42 -11.92
CA LYS A 280 -1.40 -8.78 -13.33
C LYS A 280 0.05 -8.82 -13.77
N MET A 281 0.85 -7.82 -13.39
CA MET A 281 2.27 -7.81 -13.73
C MET A 281 3.04 -8.98 -13.08
N ILE A 282 2.69 -9.34 -11.84
CA ILE A 282 3.27 -10.50 -11.16
C ILE A 282 2.91 -11.78 -11.92
N ASP A 283 1.65 -11.93 -12.33
CA ASP A 283 1.17 -13.09 -13.07
C ASP A 283 1.84 -13.20 -14.45
N ASP A 284 2.01 -12.08 -15.15
CA ASP A 284 2.76 -12.02 -16.42
C ASP A 284 4.21 -12.54 -16.23
N VAL A 285 4.91 -12.14 -15.15
CA VAL A 285 6.26 -12.65 -14.85
C VAL A 285 6.26 -14.13 -14.50
N LYS A 286 5.28 -14.58 -13.71
CA LYS A 286 5.13 -16.01 -13.38
C LYS A 286 4.85 -16.85 -14.62
N GLU A 287 4.07 -16.33 -15.56
CA GLU A 287 3.80 -16.98 -16.83
C GLU A 287 5.04 -17.04 -17.73
N ASP A 288 5.74 -15.92 -17.91
CA ASP A 288 6.95 -15.84 -18.73
C ASP A 288 8.11 -16.68 -18.15
N CYS A 289 8.07 -16.93 -16.85
CA CYS A 289 9.08 -17.66 -16.10
C CYS A 289 8.50 -18.88 -15.36
N ARG A 290 7.50 -19.56 -15.95
CA ARG A 290 6.82 -20.73 -15.35
C ARG A 290 7.78 -21.72 -14.73
N TRP A 291 8.90 -22.02 -15.39
CA TRP A 291 9.94 -22.94 -14.90
C TRP A 291 10.49 -22.59 -13.50
N ASN A 292 10.39 -21.34 -13.07
CA ASN A 292 10.82 -20.87 -11.74
C ASN A 292 9.71 -20.95 -10.69
N TYR A 293 8.44 -20.97 -11.12
CA TYR A 293 7.26 -20.82 -10.25
C TYR A 293 6.25 -21.96 -10.35
N SER A 294 6.44 -22.94 -11.25
CA SER A 294 5.52 -24.04 -11.52
C SER A 294 5.73 -25.27 -10.63
N GLY A 295 6.69 -25.22 -9.70
CA GLY A 295 6.97 -26.36 -8.82
C GLY A 295 6.01 -26.40 -7.64
N GLU A 296 5.31 -27.52 -7.46
CA GLU A 296 4.77 -27.97 -6.17
C GLU A 296 5.92 -28.33 -5.22
N ASN A 297 6.78 -27.37 -4.91
CA ASN A 297 7.79 -27.61 -3.90
C ASN A 297 7.10 -27.66 -2.55
N LYS A 298 7.46 -28.69 -1.76
CA LYS A 298 7.26 -28.75 -0.30
C LYS A 298 8.05 -27.62 0.36
N CYS A 299 7.64 -26.39 0.07
CA CYS A 299 8.20 -25.17 0.59
C CYS A 299 7.83 -25.09 2.07
N PRO A 300 8.79 -24.89 2.98
CA PRO A 300 8.43 -24.62 4.36
C PRO A 300 7.56 -23.37 4.43
N ASP A 301 6.61 -23.34 5.37
CA ASP A 301 5.80 -22.14 5.59
C ASP A 301 6.67 -21.06 6.24
N TYR A 302 7.25 -20.21 5.40
CA TYR A 302 8.05 -19.06 5.81
C TYR A 302 7.19 -17.80 6.01
N LYS A 303 5.92 -17.83 5.61
CA LYS A 303 5.00 -16.70 5.74
C LYS A 303 4.26 -16.75 7.07
N LEU A 304 3.99 -17.95 7.58
CA LEU A 304 3.23 -18.21 8.81
C LEU A 304 1.88 -17.49 8.73
N VAL A 305 1.18 -17.65 7.60
CA VAL A 305 -0.03 -16.87 7.28
C VAL A 305 -1.09 -17.06 8.37
N GLY A 306 -1.71 -15.96 8.81
CA GLY A 306 -2.73 -15.99 9.86
C GLY A 306 -2.19 -16.05 11.29
N VAL A 307 -0.87 -16.17 11.47
CA VAL A 307 -0.24 -16.08 12.80
C VAL A 307 0.02 -14.61 13.16
N PRO A 308 -0.44 -14.10 14.32
CA PRO A 308 -0.19 -12.73 14.78
C PRO A 308 1.30 -12.38 14.93
N HIS A 309 1.64 -11.10 14.76
CA HIS A 309 3.03 -10.61 14.85
C HIS A 309 3.68 -10.78 16.22
N ASP A 310 2.90 -10.63 17.28
CA ASP A 310 3.30 -10.71 18.69
C ASP A 310 3.41 -12.15 19.21
N ALA A 311 2.87 -13.12 18.48
CA ALA A 311 3.02 -14.54 18.78
C ALA A 311 4.51 -14.99 18.68
N GLN A 312 4.78 -16.18 19.23
CA GLN A 312 6.10 -16.79 19.25
C GLN A 312 6.10 -18.08 18.40
N ALA A 313 7.16 -18.31 17.64
CA ALA A 313 7.45 -19.58 16.99
C ALA A 313 8.63 -20.29 17.67
N ASP A 314 8.68 -21.61 17.59
CA ASP A 314 9.88 -22.38 17.92
C ASP A 314 11.02 -21.98 16.96
N ILE A 315 12.18 -21.63 17.52
CA ILE A 315 13.37 -21.23 16.75
C ILE A 315 13.81 -22.31 15.74
N LYS A 316 13.52 -23.59 16.01
CA LYS A 316 13.83 -24.69 15.09
C LYS A 316 13.11 -24.55 13.75
N ILE A 317 11.89 -24.00 13.75
CA ILE A 317 11.14 -23.73 12.51
C ILE A 317 11.90 -22.69 11.68
N TYR A 318 12.38 -21.62 12.33
CA TYR A 318 13.17 -20.58 11.67
C TYR A 318 14.46 -21.14 11.07
N ILE A 319 15.21 -21.90 11.87
CA ILE A 319 16.47 -22.53 11.43
C ILE A 319 16.21 -23.47 10.24
N TYR A 320 15.15 -24.26 10.28
CA TYR A 320 14.75 -25.14 9.19
C TYR A 320 14.48 -24.35 7.89
N VAL A 321 13.72 -23.26 7.98
CA VAL A 321 13.42 -22.39 6.83
C VAL A 321 14.68 -21.77 6.25
N THR A 322 15.53 -21.17 7.10
CA THR A 322 16.78 -20.55 6.61
C THR A 322 17.71 -21.57 5.98
N SER A 323 17.79 -22.79 6.55
CA SER A 323 18.62 -23.86 6.01
C SER A 323 18.09 -24.36 4.66
N PHE A 324 16.78 -24.51 4.51
CA PHE A 324 16.16 -24.97 3.26
C PHE A 324 16.50 -24.05 2.07
N PHE A 325 16.49 -22.74 2.30
CA PHE A 325 16.71 -21.71 1.28
C PHE A 325 18.15 -21.19 1.19
N ASP A 326 19.09 -21.76 1.95
CA ASP A 326 20.48 -21.29 2.11
C ASP A 326 20.57 -19.79 2.46
N LEU A 327 19.64 -19.34 3.32
CA LEU A 327 19.58 -17.99 3.85
C LEU A 327 20.47 -17.85 5.09
N PRO A 328 20.99 -16.64 5.34
CA PRO A 328 21.61 -16.28 6.60
C PRO A 328 20.67 -16.50 7.80
N THR A 329 21.18 -17.13 8.85
CA THR A 329 20.49 -17.28 10.13
C THR A 329 20.95 -16.18 11.07
N TYR A 330 20.00 -15.41 11.59
CA TYR A 330 20.26 -14.29 12.50
C TYR A 330 19.84 -14.63 13.92
N VAL A 331 20.50 -13.98 14.88
CA VAL A 331 20.21 -14.17 16.31
C VAL A 331 19.19 -13.14 16.76
N ASN A 332 18.27 -13.56 17.65
CA ASN A 332 17.32 -12.66 18.29
C ASN A 332 18.06 -11.55 19.08
N PHE A 333 17.85 -10.30 18.65
CA PHE A 333 18.52 -9.11 19.19
C PHE A 333 17.75 -8.44 20.35
N LEU A 334 16.63 -9.01 20.81
CA LEU A 334 15.89 -8.48 21.94
C LEU A 334 16.58 -8.82 23.29
N PRO A 335 16.55 -7.91 24.28
CA PRO A 335 17.25 -8.07 25.55
C PRO A 335 16.73 -9.23 26.41
N ASN A 336 15.43 -9.53 26.37
CA ASN A 336 14.78 -10.60 27.16
C ASN A 336 14.40 -11.80 26.27
N ARG A 337 15.37 -12.33 25.52
CA ARG A 337 15.10 -13.42 24.55
C ARG A 337 14.90 -14.77 25.24
N ASN A 338 13.88 -15.51 24.81
CA ASN A 338 13.79 -16.95 25.03
C ASN A 338 14.68 -17.65 23.97
N PRO A 339 15.72 -18.41 24.35
CA PRO A 339 16.62 -19.07 23.40
C PRO A 339 15.92 -20.06 22.47
N GLY A 340 14.79 -20.64 22.89
CA GLY A 340 14.01 -21.60 22.12
C GLY A 340 12.91 -20.99 21.25
N ALA A 341 12.71 -19.67 21.31
CA ALA A 341 11.60 -19.02 20.62
C ALA A 341 12.02 -17.73 19.92
N ILE A 342 11.28 -17.40 18.86
CA ILE A 342 11.44 -16.17 18.10
C ILE A 342 10.07 -15.52 17.89
N PRO A 343 9.94 -14.20 18.11
CA PRO A 343 8.72 -13.49 17.74
C PRO A 343 8.42 -13.65 16.24
N ILE A 344 7.16 -13.84 15.87
CA ILE A 344 6.74 -14.06 14.48
C ILE A 344 7.12 -12.88 13.58
N TRP A 345 6.97 -11.64 14.07
CA TRP A 345 7.41 -10.47 13.32
C TRP A 345 8.92 -10.53 13.00
N MET A 346 9.74 -11.01 13.95
CA MET A 346 11.19 -11.10 13.79
C MET A 346 11.57 -12.23 12.85
N PHE A 347 10.90 -13.39 12.94
CA PHE A 347 11.02 -14.48 11.98
C PHE A 347 10.80 -13.96 10.55
N ARG A 348 9.65 -13.33 10.30
CA ARG A 348 9.26 -12.83 8.96
C ARG A 348 10.28 -11.81 8.45
N PHE A 349 10.68 -10.88 9.32
CA PHE A 349 11.70 -9.88 9.04
C PHE A 349 13.05 -10.49 8.67
N PHE A 350 13.53 -11.47 9.45
CA PHE A 350 14.79 -12.15 9.22
C PHE A 350 14.81 -12.97 7.93
N CYS A 351 13.75 -13.72 7.64
CA CYS A 351 13.65 -14.42 6.36
C CYS A 351 13.71 -13.43 5.18
N LYS A 352 12.98 -12.33 5.27
CA LYS A 352 12.99 -11.27 4.26
C LYS A 352 14.38 -10.65 4.08
N LEU A 353 15.08 -10.32 5.16
CA LEU A 353 16.47 -9.85 5.12
C LEU A 353 17.42 -10.88 4.47
N GLY A 354 17.24 -12.16 4.77
CA GLY A 354 18.03 -13.23 4.16
C GLY A 354 17.89 -13.25 2.63
N TRP A 355 16.65 -13.16 2.12
CA TRP A 355 16.42 -13.05 0.67
C TRP A 355 16.97 -11.75 0.08
N ILE A 356 16.89 -10.63 0.80
CA ILE A 356 17.47 -9.35 0.33
C ILE A 356 18.97 -9.51 0.13
N GLN A 357 19.68 -10.12 1.09
CA GLN A 357 21.12 -10.38 0.96
C GLN A 357 21.46 -11.36 -0.17
N GLN A 358 20.64 -12.41 -0.33
CA GLN A 358 20.87 -13.44 -1.35
C GLN A 358 20.64 -12.89 -2.77
N PHE A 359 19.57 -12.12 -2.97
CA PHE A 359 19.17 -11.60 -4.28
C PHE A 359 20.03 -10.40 -4.71
N PHE A 360 20.29 -9.45 -3.80
CA PHE A 360 21.13 -8.28 -4.07
C PHE A 360 22.60 -8.55 -3.73
N SER A 361 23.20 -9.49 -4.45
CA SER A 361 24.60 -9.89 -4.28
C SER A 361 25.61 -8.82 -4.74
N THR A 362 25.22 -7.92 -5.65
CA THR A 362 26.04 -6.80 -6.16
C THR A 362 25.49 -5.43 -5.70
N GLU A 363 26.26 -4.36 -5.88
CA GLU A 363 25.81 -2.98 -5.58
C GLU A 363 24.91 -2.37 -6.67
N GLU A 364 24.79 -3.03 -7.83
CA GLU A 364 24.15 -2.53 -9.06
C GLU A 364 22.67 -2.13 -8.87
N HIS A 365 22.02 -2.64 -7.81
CA HIS A 365 20.63 -2.31 -7.48
C HIS A 365 20.44 -1.92 -6.01
N SER A 366 21.44 -1.25 -5.42
CA SER A 366 21.41 -0.76 -4.03
C SER A 366 20.16 0.05 -3.69
N LYS A 367 19.63 0.85 -4.61
CA LYS A 367 18.39 1.62 -4.40
C LYS A 367 17.16 0.72 -4.22
N ASN A 368 17.04 -0.35 -5.01
CA ASN A 368 15.91 -1.28 -4.90
C ASN A 368 16.07 -2.14 -3.63
N ARG A 369 17.31 -2.54 -3.30
CA ARG A 369 17.64 -3.18 -2.02
C ARG A 369 17.19 -2.32 -0.84
N ASP A 370 17.59 -1.05 -0.81
CA ASP A 370 17.29 -0.15 0.30
C ASP A 370 15.78 0.12 0.41
N MET A 371 15.06 0.21 -0.72
CA MET A 371 13.61 0.29 -0.74
C MET A 371 12.95 -0.94 -0.09
N ILE A 372 13.37 -2.15 -0.46
CA ILE A 372 12.82 -3.38 0.11
C ILE A 372 13.19 -3.53 1.60
N VAL A 373 14.37 -3.05 2.01
CA VAL A 373 14.74 -2.95 3.43
C VAL A 373 13.79 -2.01 4.18
N GLU A 374 13.48 -0.84 3.63
CA GLU A 374 12.53 0.09 4.27
C GLU A 374 11.10 -0.45 4.30
N ALA A 375 10.71 -1.27 3.32
CA ALA A 375 9.45 -2.01 3.32
C ALA A 375 9.44 -3.16 4.35
N ALA A 376 10.56 -3.87 4.52
CA ALA A 376 10.73 -4.89 5.55
C ALA A 376 10.62 -4.30 6.97
N LEU A 377 11.20 -3.13 7.17
CA LEU A 377 11.11 -2.39 8.43
C LEU A 377 9.68 -1.89 8.74
N PHE A 378 8.79 -1.79 7.76
CA PHE A 378 7.41 -1.36 7.99
C PHE A 378 6.60 -2.36 8.82
N ALA A 379 6.97 -3.64 8.79
CA ALA A 379 6.32 -4.71 9.55
C ALA A 379 6.88 -4.88 10.98
N VAL A 380 7.91 -4.12 11.35
CA VAL A 380 8.54 -4.21 12.67
C VAL A 380 7.72 -3.39 13.69
N PRO A 381 7.38 -3.94 14.87
CA PRO A 381 6.70 -3.18 15.91
C PRO A 381 7.46 -1.90 16.29
N ASN A 382 6.72 -0.82 16.53
CA ASN A 382 7.28 0.53 16.73
C ASN A 382 8.33 0.58 17.86
N GLU A 383 8.06 -0.12 18.96
CA GLU A 383 8.94 -0.26 20.12
C GLU A 383 10.28 -0.94 19.81
N HIS A 384 10.38 -1.65 18.68
CA HIS A 384 11.57 -2.38 18.25
C HIS A 384 12.25 -1.75 17.02
N MET A 385 11.67 -0.70 16.43
CA MET A 385 12.16 -0.07 15.20
C MET A 385 13.60 0.43 15.27
N VAL A 386 13.99 1.04 16.39
CA VAL A 386 15.34 1.57 16.59
C VAL A 386 16.36 0.42 16.59
N ALA A 387 16.07 -0.63 17.34
CA ALA A 387 16.93 -1.81 17.42
C ALA A 387 17.02 -2.55 16.07
N ALA A 388 15.89 -2.76 15.40
CA ALA A 388 15.85 -3.40 14.08
C ALA A 388 16.63 -2.60 13.02
N ARG A 389 16.54 -1.26 13.04
CA ARG A 389 17.31 -0.39 12.14
C ARG A 389 18.81 -0.46 12.43
N GLY A 390 19.21 -0.46 13.69
CA GLY A 390 20.61 -0.67 14.10
C GLY A 390 21.15 -2.02 13.63
N PHE A 391 20.36 -3.07 13.79
CA PHE A 391 20.68 -4.41 13.31
C PHE A 391 20.87 -4.44 11.79
N VAL A 392 19.92 -3.91 11.01
CA VAL A 392 20.01 -3.85 9.54
C VAL A 392 21.25 -3.10 9.07
N ASN A 393 21.55 -1.95 9.66
CA ASN A 393 22.74 -1.18 9.30
C ASN A 393 24.02 -2.00 9.56
N THR A 394 24.07 -2.75 10.65
CA THR A 394 25.20 -3.65 10.96
C THR A 394 25.34 -4.74 9.90
N ILE A 395 24.24 -5.41 9.54
CA ILE A 395 24.23 -6.47 8.53
C ILE A 395 24.63 -5.95 7.15
N LEU A 396 24.06 -4.83 6.70
CA LEU A 396 24.39 -4.24 5.40
C LEU A 396 25.85 -3.78 5.34
N ASN A 397 26.38 -3.18 6.41
CA ASN A 397 27.78 -2.75 6.49
C ASN A 397 28.75 -3.96 6.50
N LEU A 398 28.46 -5.00 7.28
CA LEU A 398 29.26 -6.23 7.31
C LEU A 398 29.29 -6.93 5.94
N THR A 399 28.16 -6.91 5.24
CA THR A 399 28.06 -7.45 3.88
C THR A 399 28.92 -6.65 2.91
N GLN A 400 29.00 -5.33 3.07
CA GLN A 400 29.83 -4.46 2.23
C GLN A 400 31.34 -4.67 2.50
N VAL A 401 31.75 -4.78 3.77
CA VAL A 401 33.15 -5.03 4.15
C VAL A 401 33.62 -6.40 3.64
N ALA A 402 32.81 -7.45 3.80
CA ALA A 402 33.14 -8.78 3.27
C ALA A 402 33.31 -8.80 1.74
N ARG A 403 32.53 -7.99 1.02
CA ARG A 403 32.63 -7.84 -0.45
C ARG A 403 33.89 -7.07 -0.87
N GLN A 404 34.28 -6.03 -0.14
CA GLN A 404 35.52 -5.28 -0.40
C GLN A 404 36.77 -6.12 -0.14
N SER A 405 36.71 -7.09 0.78
CA SER A 405 37.81 -8.04 1.01
C SER A 405 37.95 -9.13 -0.05
N GLN A 406 36.94 -9.31 -0.93
CA GLN A 406 36.90 -10.36 -1.96
C GLN A 406 37.09 -9.85 -3.40
N SER A 407 37.21 -8.54 -3.63
CA SER A 407 37.47 -7.98 -4.95
C SER A 407 38.98 -7.95 -5.27
N PRO A 408 39.41 -8.38 -6.47
CA PRO A 408 40.77 -8.12 -6.95
C PRO A 408 40.96 -6.61 -7.15
N LYS A 409 42.10 -6.06 -6.70
CA LYS A 409 42.46 -4.64 -6.86
C LYS A 409 42.28 -4.16 -8.31
N PRO A 410 41.49 -3.12 -8.59
CA PRO A 410 41.43 -2.53 -9.91
C PRO A 410 42.67 -1.65 -10.17
N ARG A 411 43.22 -1.74 -11.38
CA ARG A 411 44.12 -0.73 -11.94
C ARG A 411 43.33 0.55 -12.19
N SER A 412 43.94 1.67 -11.81
CA SER A 412 43.45 3.03 -11.95
C SER A 412 43.25 3.44 -13.42
N THR A 413 42.08 4.01 -13.73
CA THR A 413 41.98 5.07 -14.74
C THR A 413 40.80 6.00 -14.42
N GLU A 414 41.06 7.29 -14.61
CA GLU A 414 40.29 8.45 -14.18
C GLU A 414 39.02 8.74 -15.00
N ASN A 415 38.07 9.34 -14.29
CA ASN A 415 37.17 10.46 -14.65
C ASN A 415 36.30 10.39 -15.93
N ARG A 416 34.97 10.50 -15.70
CA ARG A 416 34.20 11.72 -16.05
C ARG A 416 32.82 11.73 -15.39
N GLU A 417 32.57 12.79 -14.62
CA GLU A 417 31.25 13.20 -14.16
C GLU A 417 30.41 13.74 -15.33
N SER A 418 29.11 13.50 -15.31
CA SER A 418 28.14 14.50 -15.76
C SER A 418 26.80 14.33 -15.05
N SER A 419 26.39 15.42 -14.42
CA SER A 419 25.10 15.65 -13.79
C SER A 419 24.00 15.86 -14.83
N SER A 420 22.78 15.38 -14.57
CA SER A 420 21.57 16.15 -14.88
C SER A 420 20.37 15.61 -14.10
N GLY A 421 19.99 16.35 -13.06
CA GLY A 421 18.67 16.23 -12.44
C GLY A 421 17.59 16.80 -13.36
N GLY A 422 16.40 16.20 -13.31
CA GLY A 422 15.22 16.67 -14.03
C GLY A 422 14.72 15.73 -15.13
N ARG A 423 14.35 14.48 -14.79
CA ARG A 423 13.60 13.59 -15.70
C ARG A 423 12.98 12.34 -15.04
N VAL A 424 12.44 12.45 -13.80
CA VAL A 424 11.97 11.26 -13.06
C VAL A 424 10.55 10.82 -13.47
N ILE A 425 9.70 11.72 -13.95
CA ILE A 425 8.31 11.39 -14.38
C ILE A 425 8.30 10.68 -15.75
N ASP A 426 9.21 11.05 -16.66
CA ASP A 426 9.32 10.51 -18.03
C ASP A 426 9.81 9.04 -18.07
N GLY A 427 10.56 8.59 -17.05
CA GLY A 427 11.13 7.25 -17.00
C GLY A 427 10.09 6.14 -16.76
N PHE A 428 9.14 6.38 -15.86
CA PHE A 428 8.08 5.42 -15.53
C PHE A 428 7.09 5.24 -16.69
N GLU A 429 6.68 6.35 -17.31
CA GLU A 429 5.76 6.36 -18.45
C GLU A 429 6.38 5.66 -19.66
N LYS A 430 7.66 5.93 -19.93
CA LYS A 430 8.41 5.27 -20.99
C LYS A 430 8.60 3.79 -20.71
N MET A 431 8.84 3.38 -19.47
CA MET A 431 9.00 1.97 -19.09
C MET A 431 7.68 1.21 -19.23
N LEU A 432 6.56 1.78 -18.79
CA LEU A 432 5.22 1.19 -18.92
C LEU A 432 4.76 1.17 -20.40
N ALA A 433 4.97 2.26 -21.15
CA ALA A 433 4.66 2.32 -22.57
C ALA A 433 5.50 1.32 -23.38
N ASN A 434 6.79 1.13 -23.03
CA ASN A 434 7.63 0.13 -23.65
C ASN A 434 7.19 -1.30 -23.31
N ALA A 435 6.78 -1.57 -22.06
CA ALA A 435 6.22 -2.86 -21.67
C ALA A 435 4.92 -3.18 -22.44
N LEU A 436 4.02 -2.20 -22.55
CA LEU A 436 2.78 -2.33 -23.32
C LEU A 436 3.02 -2.43 -24.84
N LYS A 437 4.05 -1.75 -25.37
CA LYS A 437 4.43 -1.82 -26.79
C LYS A 437 5.01 -3.19 -27.15
N ARG A 438 5.94 -3.72 -26.32
CA ARG A 438 6.51 -5.07 -26.48
C ARG A 438 5.42 -6.14 -26.48
N ARG A 439 4.37 -5.96 -25.67
CA ARG A 439 3.18 -6.82 -25.66
C ARG A 439 2.39 -6.78 -26.98
N LYS A 440 2.10 -5.59 -27.52
CA LYS A 440 1.39 -5.45 -28.82
C LYS A 440 2.18 -6.08 -29.98
N GLU A 441 3.51 -6.01 -29.91
CA GLU A 441 4.39 -6.63 -30.91
C GLU A 441 4.39 -8.16 -30.79
N ALA A 442 4.40 -8.71 -29.56
CA ALA A 442 4.29 -10.15 -29.32
C ALA A 442 2.91 -10.73 -29.71
N GLU A 443 1.82 -10.00 -29.47
CA GLU A 443 0.46 -10.39 -29.89
C GLU A 443 0.31 -10.37 -31.42
N LYS A 444 0.93 -9.41 -32.12
CA LYS A 444 1.00 -9.38 -33.58
C LYS A 444 1.80 -10.55 -34.16
N GLN A 445 2.88 -10.96 -33.49
CA GLN A 445 3.66 -12.12 -33.91
C GLN A 445 2.92 -13.45 -33.69
N LYS A 446 2.11 -13.57 -32.63
CA LYS A 446 1.23 -14.75 -32.43
C LYS A 446 0.11 -14.85 -33.47
N ASN A 447 -0.45 -13.72 -33.91
CA ASN A 447 -1.53 -13.70 -34.90
C ASN A 447 -1.05 -13.68 -36.37
N GLY A 448 0.24 -13.39 -36.61
CA GLY A 448 0.85 -13.40 -37.94
C GLY A 448 1.42 -14.75 -38.39
N GLY A 449 1.46 -15.75 -37.51
CA GLY A 449 1.98 -17.10 -37.78
C GLY A 449 0.94 -18.13 -38.25
N SER A 450 -0.33 -17.73 -38.38
CA SER A 450 -1.36 -18.54 -39.04
C SER A 450 -1.69 -17.93 -40.40
N LYS A 451 -0.81 -18.22 -41.37
CA LYS A 451 -1.17 -18.31 -42.78
C LYS A 451 -0.45 -19.51 -43.38
#